data_AF-A0A971FEQ8-F1
#
_entry.id   AF-A0A971FEQ8-F1
#
_cell.length_a   1.000
_cell.length_b   1.000
_cell.length_c   1.000
_cell.angle_alpha   90.00
_cell.angle_beta   90.00
_cell.angle_gamma   90.00
#
_symmetry.space_group_name_H-M   'P 1'
#
loop_
_entity.id
_entity.type
_entity.pdbx_description
1 polymer ?
#
loop_
_entity_poly.entity_id
_entity_poly.type
_entity_poly.pdbx_seq_one_letter_code
_entity_poly.pdbx_strand_id
1 'polypeptide(L)'
;MNAVNEQPANGPENPANDASRQWVLVMALAVLVTGVLVLMFLGFARYGEDFIRRRDDSVGDMLMREGKRQEASYEYALALATYERALKARFNGPENRTYTLERAGLLLWKEGRFEEGVDHLTRALEGPGATVAPYEGLVDSLLHLNRLDEAENFIGRWLEAATTVEEEGKACHAEARLAESRGDVNGAMEIYERCVERYAVALSAGRLGELLAEKGEREKAVSYLERYFLLGAPEGENAALQDLYARILEETAAM
;
A
#
# COMPACT_ATOMS: atom_id res chain seq x y z
N MET A 1 57.87 41.97 -76.02
CA MET A 1 56.66 42.32 -75.23
C MET A 1 55.81 41.06 -75.16
N ASN A 2 55.45 40.47 -74.02
CA ASN A 2 55.42 40.94 -72.64
C ASN A 2 55.56 39.78 -71.64
N ALA A 3 56.24 40.11 -70.54
CA ALA A 3 56.13 39.61 -69.16
C ALA A 3 55.66 38.16 -68.91
N VAL A 4 56.63 37.31 -68.58
CA VAL A 4 56.44 36.13 -67.73
C VAL A 4 56.04 36.63 -66.34
N ASN A 5 54.88 36.17 -65.87
CA ASN A 5 54.38 36.41 -64.52
C ASN A 5 55.14 35.46 -63.57
N GLU A 6 56.14 35.98 -62.85
CA GLU A 6 56.85 35.21 -61.82
C GLU A 6 55.95 35.06 -60.59
N GLN A 7 55.49 33.84 -60.35
CA GLN A 7 54.89 33.42 -59.09
C GLN A 7 56.00 33.36 -58.03
N PRO A 8 55.91 34.07 -56.90
CA PRO A 8 56.93 34.00 -55.87
C PRO A 8 56.94 32.61 -55.25
N ALA A 9 58.10 31.96 -55.32
CA ALA A 9 58.36 30.68 -54.66
C ALA A 9 58.18 30.85 -53.15
N ASN A 10 57.23 30.10 -52.59
CA ASN A 10 57.12 29.93 -51.13
C ASN A 10 58.42 29.30 -50.64
N GLY A 11 59.25 30.08 -49.94
CA GLY A 11 60.48 29.60 -49.31
C GLY A 11 60.19 28.50 -48.28
N PRO A 12 61.20 27.68 -47.92
CA PRO A 12 61.00 26.51 -47.08
C PRO A 12 60.38 26.91 -45.73
N GLU A 13 59.23 26.32 -45.40
CA GLU A 13 58.59 26.49 -44.11
C GLU A 13 59.57 26.06 -43.00
N ASN A 14 59.93 27.01 -42.14
CA ASN A 14 60.86 26.76 -41.04
C ASN A 14 60.19 25.80 -40.02
N PRO A 15 60.70 24.57 -39.83
CA PRO A 15 60.05 23.57 -38.98
C PRO A 15 59.90 24.01 -37.51
N ALA A 16 60.74 24.93 -37.04
CA ALA A 16 60.63 25.51 -35.70
C ALA A 16 59.40 26.46 -35.55
N ASN A 17 58.99 27.12 -36.63
CA ASN A 17 57.82 27.99 -36.64
C ASN A 17 56.51 27.20 -36.74
N ASP A 18 56.53 26.05 -37.41
CA ASP A 18 55.35 25.16 -37.48
C ASP A 18 55.12 24.44 -36.15
N ALA A 19 56.19 23.92 -35.52
CA ALA A 19 56.11 23.31 -34.20
C ALA A 19 55.61 24.30 -33.12
N SER A 20 56.08 25.55 -33.12
CA SER A 20 55.62 26.57 -32.17
C SER A 20 54.16 26.97 -32.39
N ARG A 21 53.70 27.06 -33.65
CA ARG A 21 52.27 27.28 -33.97
C ARG A 21 51.40 26.12 -33.51
N GLN A 22 51.84 24.88 -33.71
CA GLN A 22 51.13 23.69 -33.24
C GLN A 22 50.99 23.67 -31.71
N TRP A 23 52.05 24.01 -30.96
CA TRP A 23 51.98 24.13 -29.50
C TRP A 23 51.00 25.21 -29.03
N VAL A 24 50.96 26.37 -29.70
CA VAL A 24 49.98 27.43 -29.39
C VAL A 24 48.55 26.96 -29.66
N LEU A 25 48.32 26.23 -30.75
CA LEU A 25 47.00 25.66 -31.08
C LEU A 25 46.56 24.61 -30.06
N VAL A 26 47.46 23.71 -29.65
CA VAL A 26 47.18 22.69 -28.62
C VAL A 26 46.83 23.35 -27.28
N MET A 27 47.59 24.37 -26.87
CA MET A 27 47.32 25.11 -25.64
C MET A 27 45.99 25.87 -25.71
N ALA A 28 45.68 26.50 -26.85
CA ALA A 28 44.41 27.18 -27.05
C ALA A 28 43.22 26.22 -26.97
N LEU A 29 43.33 25.03 -27.59
CA LEU A 29 42.32 23.98 -27.52
C LEU A 29 42.15 23.45 -26.09
N ALA A 30 43.26 23.22 -25.38
CA ALA A 30 43.22 22.75 -24.00
C ALA A 30 42.53 23.75 -23.07
N VAL A 31 42.83 25.05 -23.21
CA VAL A 31 42.15 26.12 -22.44
C VAL A 31 40.66 26.17 -22.77
N LEU A 32 40.29 26.02 -24.05
CA LEU A 32 38.89 26.02 -24.47
C LEU A 32 38.12 24.82 -23.89
N VAL A 33 38.67 23.60 -23.99
CA VAL A 33 38.06 22.39 -23.42
C VAL A 33 37.93 22.50 -21.91
N THR A 34 38.97 22.99 -21.24
CA THR A 34 38.94 23.22 -19.79
C THR A 34 37.88 24.26 -19.43
N GLY A 35 37.78 25.35 -20.18
CA GLY A 35 36.76 26.38 -20.00
C GLY A 35 35.34 25.81 -20.15
N VAL A 36 35.10 24.97 -21.15
CA VAL A 36 33.81 24.28 -21.36
C VAL A 36 33.49 23.35 -20.21
N LEU A 37 34.46 22.54 -19.73
CA LEU A 37 34.26 21.66 -18.58
C LEU A 37 33.95 22.43 -17.31
N VAL A 38 34.66 23.54 -17.06
CA VAL A 38 34.40 24.42 -15.91
C VAL A 38 33.01 25.05 -16.00
N LEU A 39 32.60 25.52 -17.19
CA LEU A 39 31.25 26.07 -17.41
C LEU A 39 30.16 25.02 -17.21
N MET A 40 30.38 23.79 -17.68
CA MET A 40 29.45 22.68 -17.46
C MET A 40 29.34 22.34 -15.97
N PHE A 41 30.47 22.30 -15.26
CA PHE A 41 30.51 22.04 -13.83
C PHE A 41 29.83 23.16 -13.03
N LEU A 42 30.08 24.43 -13.35
CA LEU A 42 29.40 25.59 -12.74
C LEU A 42 27.90 25.60 -13.05
N GLY A 43 27.53 25.24 -14.28
CA GLY A 43 26.13 25.05 -14.67
C GLY A 43 25.45 23.96 -13.85
N PHE A 44 26.08 22.81 -13.69
CA PHE A 44 25.56 21.72 -12.85
C PHE A 44 25.55 22.08 -11.36
N ALA A 45 26.56 22.77 -10.84
CA ALA A 45 26.57 23.23 -9.46
C ALA A 45 25.44 24.25 -9.17
N ARG A 46 25.06 25.05 -10.18
CA ARG A 46 24.03 26.09 -10.04
C ARG A 46 22.61 25.58 -10.32
N TYR A 47 22.45 24.65 -11.27
CA TYR A 47 21.14 24.21 -11.77
C TYR A 47 20.90 22.70 -11.64
N GLY A 48 21.92 21.92 -11.26
CA GLY A 48 21.85 20.46 -11.18
C GLY A 48 20.87 19.99 -10.12
N GLU A 49 20.81 20.65 -8.95
CA GLU A 49 19.86 20.29 -7.89
C GLU A 49 18.41 20.45 -8.35
N ASP A 50 18.09 21.55 -9.04
CA ASP A 50 16.75 21.80 -9.60
C ASP A 50 16.43 20.94 -10.83
N PHE A 51 17.43 20.55 -11.60
CA PHE A 51 17.29 19.63 -12.74
C PHE A 51 17.00 18.19 -12.26
N ILE A 52 17.72 17.72 -11.24
CA ILE A 52 17.47 16.43 -10.59
C ILE A 52 16.10 16.42 -9.90
N ARG A 53 15.74 17.49 -9.18
CA ARG A 53 14.39 17.64 -8.57
C ARG A 53 13.25 17.62 -9.60
N ARG A 54 13.43 18.22 -10.78
CA ARG A 54 12.38 18.30 -11.82
C ARG A 54 12.23 17.03 -12.66
N ARG A 55 13.27 16.20 -12.76
CA ARG A 55 13.26 14.98 -13.57
C ARG A 55 12.83 13.74 -12.79
N ASP A 56 12.93 13.78 -11.47
CA ASP A 56 12.70 12.61 -10.63
C ASP A 56 11.28 12.62 -10.03
N ASP A 57 10.34 11.95 -10.70
CA ASP A 57 9.44 11.09 -9.91
C ASP A 57 10.36 10.28 -9.02
N SER A 58 10.25 10.42 -7.70
CA SER A 58 11.14 9.69 -6.82
C SER A 58 10.98 8.20 -7.10
N VAL A 59 12.06 7.42 -6.98
CA VAL A 59 12.01 5.99 -7.28
C VAL A 59 10.88 5.30 -6.48
N GLY A 60 10.59 5.78 -5.27
CA GLY A 60 9.42 5.36 -4.49
C GLY A 60 8.09 5.66 -5.19
N ASP A 61 7.87 6.89 -5.68
CA ASP A 61 6.63 7.26 -6.38
C ASP A 61 6.43 6.45 -7.68
N MET A 62 7.50 6.24 -8.46
CA MET A 62 7.44 5.46 -9.69
C MET A 62 7.07 4.00 -9.41
N LEU A 63 7.76 3.38 -8.43
CA LEU A 63 7.50 1.99 -8.04
C LEU A 63 6.10 1.85 -7.42
N MET A 64 5.65 2.81 -6.62
CA MET A 64 4.27 2.83 -6.12
C MET A 64 3.25 2.82 -7.27
N ARG A 65 3.42 3.69 -8.28
CA ARG A 65 2.51 3.72 -9.44
C ARG A 65 2.55 2.42 -10.23
N GLU A 66 3.70 1.77 -10.30
CA GLU A 66 3.85 0.45 -10.93
C GLU A 66 3.15 -0.65 -10.11
N GLY A 67 3.37 -0.70 -8.79
CA GLY A 67 2.66 -1.62 -7.90
C GLY A 67 1.14 -1.46 -7.99
N LYS A 68 0.65 -0.22 -8.12
CA LYS A 68 -0.77 0.07 -8.34
C LYS A 68 -1.31 -0.52 -9.65
N ARG A 69 -0.52 -0.49 -10.73
CA ARG A 69 -0.91 -1.10 -12.02
C ARG A 69 -0.95 -2.63 -11.93
N GLN A 70 0.03 -3.22 -11.26
CA GLN A 70 0.10 -4.67 -11.04
C GLN A 70 -1.08 -5.14 -10.18
N GLU A 71 -1.40 -4.41 -9.12
CA GLU A 71 -2.55 -4.69 -8.26
C GLU A 71 -3.88 -4.60 -9.02
N ALA A 72 -4.04 -3.60 -9.90
CA ALA A 72 -5.20 -3.48 -10.78
C ALA A 72 -5.29 -4.61 -11.82
N SER A 73 -4.17 -5.31 -12.08
CA SER A 73 -4.09 -6.47 -12.96
C SER A 73 -4.18 -7.79 -12.18
N TYR A 74 -4.53 -7.76 -10.89
CA TYR A 74 -4.63 -8.91 -9.99
C TYR A 74 -3.28 -9.65 -9.75
N GLU A 75 -2.16 -9.01 -10.06
CA GLU A 75 -0.81 -9.55 -9.84
C GLU A 75 -0.31 -9.23 -8.41
N TYR A 76 -1.04 -9.70 -7.41
CA TYR A 76 -0.88 -9.27 -6.01
C TYR A 76 0.52 -9.51 -5.42
N ALA A 77 1.11 -10.69 -5.65
CA ALA A 77 2.46 -11.00 -5.15
C ALA A 77 3.53 -10.09 -5.78
N LEU A 78 3.39 -9.76 -7.08
CA LEU A 78 4.30 -8.85 -7.77
C LEU A 78 4.10 -7.41 -7.27
N ALA A 79 2.84 -6.99 -7.11
CA ALA A 79 2.50 -5.69 -6.56
C ALA A 79 3.11 -5.48 -5.17
N LEU A 80 2.97 -6.46 -4.28
CA LEU A 80 3.56 -6.43 -2.94
C LEU A 80 5.08 -6.30 -3.01
N ALA A 81 5.76 -7.11 -3.83
CA ALA A 81 7.21 -7.02 -4.00
C ALA A 81 7.65 -5.64 -4.55
N THR A 82 6.86 -5.05 -5.45
CA THR A 82 7.10 -3.72 -6.00
C THR A 82 6.89 -2.62 -4.97
N TYR A 83 5.82 -2.69 -4.16
CA TYR A 83 5.60 -1.76 -3.05
C TYR A 83 6.70 -1.85 -1.99
N GLU A 84 7.17 -3.04 -1.63
CA GLU A 84 8.30 -3.22 -0.72
C GLU A 84 9.58 -2.55 -1.23
N ARG A 85 9.85 -2.66 -2.53
CA ARG A 85 10.96 -1.95 -3.17
C ARG A 85 10.74 -0.43 -3.14
N ALA A 86 9.52 0.03 -3.33
CA ALA A 86 9.16 1.45 -3.22
C ALA A 86 9.45 1.99 -1.81
N LEU A 87 9.05 1.26 -0.76
CA LEU A 87 9.23 1.64 0.66
C LEU A 87 10.69 1.76 1.08
N LYS A 88 11.60 1.06 0.38
CA LYS A 88 13.07 1.16 0.55
C LYS A 88 13.68 2.34 -0.21
N ALA A 89 12.91 3.00 -1.09
CA ALA A 89 13.34 4.15 -1.86
C ALA A 89 12.87 5.48 -1.24
N ARG A 90 13.42 6.57 -1.78
CA ARG A 90 12.97 7.94 -1.46
C ARG A 90 11.60 8.17 -2.09
N PHE A 91 10.71 8.83 -1.33
CA PHE A 91 9.45 9.41 -1.81
C PHE A 91 9.59 10.93 -1.93
N ASN A 92 8.86 11.57 -2.84
CA ASN A 92 8.82 13.04 -2.89
C ASN A 92 7.88 13.62 -1.83
N GLY A 93 6.79 12.91 -1.50
CA GLY A 93 5.81 13.31 -0.50
C GLY A 93 5.51 12.18 0.49
N PRO A 94 5.28 12.50 1.77
CA PRO A 94 5.00 11.50 2.78
C PRO A 94 3.66 10.78 2.54
N GLU A 95 2.68 11.39 1.88
CA GLU A 95 1.37 10.81 1.57
C GLU A 95 1.47 9.60 0.62
N ASN A 96 2.35 9.66 -0.38
CA ASN A 96 2.60 8.52 -1.26
C ASN A 96 3.23 7.35 -0.50
N ARG A 97 4.08 7.64 0.48
CA ARG A 97 4.64 6.62 1.37
C ARG A 97 3.55 6.01 2.24
N THR A 98 2.67 6.83 2.83
CA THR A 98 1.50 6.38 3.59
C THR A 98 0.62 5.45 2.77
N TYR A 99 0.25 5.86 1.55
CA TYR A 99 -0.54 5.04 0.64
C TYR A 99 0.18 3.72 0.31
N THR A 100 1.48 3.75 0.04
CA THR A 100 2.25 2.54 -0.27
C THR A 100 2.27 1.57 0.92
N LEU A 101 2.44 2.08 2.14
CA LEU A 101 2.37 1.29 3.38
C LEU A 101 0.98 0.65 3.52
N GLU A 102 -0.09 1.42 3.32
CA GLU A 102 -1.47 0.90 3.36
C GLU A 102 -1.66 -0.27 2.38
N ARG A 103 -1.28 -0.09 1.10
CA ARG A 103 -1.45 -1.15 0.09
C ARG A 103 -0.62 -2.38 0.39
N ALA A 104 0.65 -2.21 0.77
CA ALA A 104 1.52 -3.33 1.13
C ALA A 104 0.97 -4.09 2.35
N GLY A 105 0.56 -3.36 3.40
CA GLY A 105 -0.03 -3.93 4.61
C GLY A 105 -1.31 -4.72 4.35
N LEU A 106 -2.21 -4.21 3.51
CA LEU A 106 -3.45 -4.90 3.15
C LEU A 106 -3.19 -6.17 2.33
N LEU A 107 -2.18 -6.18 1.46
CA LEU A 107 -1.79 -7.39 0.72
C LEU A 107 -1.14 -8.43 1.65
N LEU A 108 -0.29 -8.01 2.58
CA LEU A 108 0.30 -8.90 3.59
C LEU A 108 -0.75 -9.55 4.48
N TRP A 109 -1.74 -8.76 4.93
CA TRP A 109 -2.89 -9.27 5.67
C TRP A 109 -3.62 -10.36 4.89
N LYS A 110 -3.93 -10.12 3.61
CA LYS A 110 -4.58 -11.12 2.74
C LYS A 110 -3.73 -12.37 2.50
N GLU A 111 -2.40 -12.26 2.54
CA GLU A 111 -1.48 -13.41 2.47
C GLU A 111 -1.31 -14.13 3.82
N GLY A 112 -1.94 -13.66 4.90
CA GLY A 112 -1.80 -14.21 6.25
C GLY A 112 -0.46 -13.85 6.93
N ARG A 113 0.29 -12.91 6.37
CA ARG A 113 1.57 -12.41 6.92
C ARG A 113 1.30 -11.32 7.97
N PHE A 114 0.60 -11.71 9.02
CA PHE A 114 0.00 -10.80 9.99
C PHE A 114 0.99 -9.87 10.69
N GLU A 115 2.16 -10.35 11.12
CA GLU A 115 3.14 -9.51 11.84
C GLU A 115 3.68 -8.37 10.95
N GLU A 116 3.98 -8.65 9.68
CA GLU A 116 4.43 -7.65 8.72
C GLU A 116 3.27 -6.71 8.31
N GLY A 117 2.05 -7.26 8.21
CA GLY A 117 0.84 -6.49 7.99
C GLY A 117 0.61 -5.46 9.09
N VAL A 118 0.77 -5.86 10.36
CA VAL A 118 0.68 -4.95 11.52
C VAL A 118 1.68 -3.80 11.40
N ASP A 119 2.97 -4.06 11.13
CA ASP A 119 3.98 -3.00 10.97
C ASP A 119 3.57 -1.97 9.92
N HIS A 120 3.22 -2.41 8.72
CA HIS A 120 2.88 -1.49 7.63
C HIS A 120 1.59 -0.73 7.88
N LEU A 121 0.53 -1.40 8.35
CA LEU A 121 -0.77 -0.79 8.58
C LEU A 121 -0.73 0.21 9.73
N THR A 122 0.00 -0.08 10.81
CA THR A 122 0.22 0.89 11.90
C THR A 122 0.94 2.13 11.39
N ARG A 123 2.03 1.97 10.63
CA ARG A 123 2.77 3.11 10.06
C ARG A 123 1.96 3.88 9.02
N ALA A 124 1.06 3.23 8.31
CA ALA A 124 0.12 3.90 7.41
C ALA A 124 -0.88 4.78 8.19
N LEU A 125 -1.39 4.31 9.33
CA LEU A 125 -2.30 5.11 10.18
C LEU A 125 -1.65 6.32 10.85
N GLU A 126 -0.32 6.30 11.02
CA GLU A 126 0.46 7.42 11.56
C GLU A 126 0.90 8.44 10.49
N GLY A 127 0.79 8.06 9.21
CA GLY A 127 1.24 8.87 8.10
C GLY A 127 0.26 10.00 7.73
N PRO A 128 0.73 11.06 7.05
CA PRO A 128 -0.16 12.08 6.53
C PRO A 128 -1.06 11.48 5.44
N GLY A 129 -2.32 11.93 5.43
CA GLY A 129 -3.34 11.40 4.52
C GLY A 129 -3.84 10.00 4.86
N ALA A 130 -3.58 9.51 6.09
CA ALA A 130 -4.11 8.24 6.57
C ALA A 130 -5.63 8.15 6.39
N THR A 131 -6.08 6.99 5.92
CA THR A 131 -7.50 6.66 5.75
C THR A 131 -7.95 5.68 6.83
N VAL A 132 -9.23 5.33 6.84
CA VAL A 132 -9.76 4.26 7.72
C VAL A 132 -9.54 2.85 7.15
N ALA A 133 -9.11 2.72 5.90
CA ALA A 133 -8.93 1.44 5.23
C ALA A 133 -7.96 0.46 5.95
N PRO A 134 -6.87 0.91 6.61
CA PRO A 134 -5.96 0.00 7.32
C PRO A 134 -6.57 -0.75 8.50
N TYR A 135 -7.60 -0.20 9.17
CA TYR A 135 -8.06 -0.71 10.46
C TYR A 135 -8.55 -2.15 10.41
N GLU A 136 -9.31 -2.52 9.37
CA GLU A 136 -9.87 -3.87 9.22
C GLU A 136 -8.77 -4.93 9.21
N GLY A 137 -7.79 -4.77 8.30
CA GLY A 137 -6.68 -5.71 8.20
C GLY A 137 -5.76 -5.67 9.42
N LEU A 138 -5.59 -4.51 10.05
CA LEU A 138 -4.74 -4.35 11.23
C LEU A 138 -5.35 -5.09 12.44
N VAL A 139 -6.61 -4.81 12.74
CA VAL A 139 -7.32 -5.43 13.87
C VAL A 139 -7.42 -6.93 13.65
N ASP A 140 -7.79 -7.38 12.45
CA ASP A 140 -7.86 -8.81 12.14
C ASP A 140 -6.50 -9.50 12.32
N SER A 141 -5.41 -8.88 11.84
CA SER A 141 -4.05 -9.38 12.04
C SER A 141 -3.69 -9.49 13.53
N LEU A 142 -4.04 -8.48 14.34
CA LEU A 142 -3.77 -8.48 15.77
C LEU A 142 -4.56 -9.56 16.51
N LEU A 143 -5.82 -9.80 16.13
CA LEU A 143 -6.63 -10.90 16.68
C LEU A 143 -6.01 -12.26 16.35
N HIS A 144 -5.58 -12.48 15.10
CA HIS A 144 -4.88 -13.71 14.70
C HIS A 144 -3.57 -13.94 15.45
N LEU A 145 -2.86 -12.87 15.80
CA LEU A 145 -1.63 -12.91 16.61
C LEU A 145 -1.90 -12.97 18.13
N ASN A 146 -3.18 -13.00 18.55
CA ASN A 146 -3.61 -12.95 19.94
C ASN A 146 -3.07 -11.72 20.71
N ARG A 147 -2.87 -10.59 20.01
CA ARG A 147 -2.44 -9.30 20.57
C ARG A 147 -3.66 -8.45 20.94
N LEU A 148 -4.45 -8.97 21.88
CA LEU A 148 -5.83 -8.52 22.13
C LEU A 148 -5.92 -7.07 22.64
N ASP A 149 -4.97 -6.62 23.47
CA ASP A 149 -4.99 -5.26 24.02
C ASP A 149 -4.65 -4.20 22.95
N GLU A 150 -3.80 -4.54 21.99
CA GLU A 150 -3.52 -3.69 20.83
C GLU A 150 -4.73 -3.66 19.89
N ALA A 151 -5.37 -4.81 19.66
CA ALA A 151 -6.60 -4.88 18.88
C ALA A 151 -7.69 -3.98 19.50
N GLU A 152 -7.88 -4.03 20.82
CA GLU A 152 -8.82 -3.16 21.55
C GLU A 152 -8.52 -1.67 21.32
N ASN A 153 -7.26 -1.27 21.42
CA ASN A 153 -6.87 0.11 21.17
C ASN A 153 -7.22 0.56 19.75
N PHE A 154 -6.88 -0.25 18.74
CA PHE A 154 -7.15 0.09 17.35
C PHE A 154 -8.64 0.02 17.00
N ILE A 155 -9.43 -0.85 17.62
CA ILE A 155 -10.90 -0.87 17.49
C ILE A 155 -11.49 0.43 18.02
N GLY A 156 -11.06 0.91 19.19
CA GLY A 156 -11.53 2.18 19.75
C GLY A 156 -11.25 3.35 18.80
N ARG A 157 -10.02 3.43 18.27
CA ARG A 157 -9.65 4.43 17.26
C ARG A 157 -10.43 4.28 15.95
N TRP A 158 -10.73 3.06 15.54
CA TRP A 158 -11.54 2.81 14.34
C TRP A 158 -12.97 3.33 14.52
N LEU A 159 -13.60 3.04 15.67
CA LEU A 159 -14.94 3.54 16.00
C LEU A 159 -14.99 5.08 16.03
N GLU A 160 -13.95 5.74 16.53
CA GLU A 160 -13.85 7.21 16.51
C GLU A 160 -13.64 7.79 15.10
N ALA A 161 -12.91 7.07 14.25
CA ALA A 161 -12.58 7.50 12.89
C ALA A 161 -13.65 7.14 11.85
N ALA A 162 -14.51 6.17 12.14
CA ALA A 162 -15.59 5.73 11.25
C ALA A 162 -16.59 6.87 11.03
N THR A 163 -16.95 7.10 9.76
CA THR A 163 -17.90 8.17 9.37
C THR A 163 -19.12 7.64 8.63
N THR A 164 -19.12 6.35 8.31
CA THR A 164 -20.21 5.67 7.61
C THR A 164 -20.76 4.51 8.44
N VAL A 165 -22.04 4.19 8.23
CA VAL A 165 -22.71 3.04 8.85
C VAL A 165 -21.98 1.73 8.55
N GLU A 166 -21.39 1.60 7.35
CA GLU A 166 -20.59 0.44 6.97
C GLU A 166 -19.31 0.32 7.80
N GLU A 167 -18.54 1.41 7.93
CA GLU A 167 -17.31 1.43 8.74
C GLU A 167 -17.60 1.19 10.22
N GLU A 168 -18.65 1.82 10.77
CA GLU A 168 -19.11 1.57 12.14
C GLU A 168 -19.50 0.10 12.34
N GLY A 169 -20.19 -0.49 11.36
CA GLY A 169 -20.58 -1.90 11.37
C GLY A 169 -19.37 -2.84 11.39
N LYS A 170 -18.36 -2.58 10.56
CA LYS A 170 -17.11 -3.37 10.53
C LYS A 170 -16.34 -3.26 11.85
N ALA A 171 -16.21 -2.06 12.40
CA ALA A 171 -15.57 -1.86 13.70
C ALA A 171 -16.34 -2.54 14.85
N CYS A 172 -17.68 -2.47 14.84
CA CYS A 172 -18.55 -3.18 15.78
C CYS A 172 -18.37 -4.71 15.69
N HIS A 173 -18.29 -5.26 14.47
CA HIS A 173 -18.03 -6.68 14.28
C HIS A 173 -16.67 -7.10 14.84
N ALA A 174 -15.64 -6.27 14.65
CA ALA A 174 -14.32 -6.51 15.21
C ALA A 174 -14.31 -6.45 16.76
N GLU A 175 -15.10 -5.56 17.37
CA GLU A 175 -15.32 -5.50 18.82
C GLU A 175 -15.91 -6.82 19.36
N ALA A 176 -16.91 -7.39 18.68
CA ALA A 176 -17.49 -8.68 19.06
C ALA A 176 -16.47 -9.82 18.95
N ARG A 177 -15.68 -9.85 17.87
CA ARG A 177 -14.60 -10.84 17.68
C ARG A 177 -13.51 -10.74 18.75
N LEU A 178 -13.19 -9.53 19.21
CA LEU A 178 -12.28 -9.32 20.33
C LEU A 178 -12.83 -9.93 21.62
N ALA A 179 -14.12 -9.70 21.93
CA ALA A 179 -14.77 -10.29 23.11
C ALA A 179 -14.76 -11.84 23.05
N GLU A 180 -15.07 -12.41 21.88
CA GLU A 180 -14.99 -13.85 21.64
C GLU A 180 -13.56 -14.38 21.84
N SER A 181 -12.55 -13.67 21.32
CA SER A 181 -11.13 -14.03 21.48
C SER A 181 -10.64 -13.95 22.93
N ARG A 182 -11.28 -13.10 23.77
CA ARG A 182 -11.06 -13.05 25.23
C ARG A 182 -11.81 -14.15 26.00
N GLY A 183 -12.62 -14.95 25.32
CA GLY A 183 -13.46 -15.99 25.91
C GLY A 183 -14.78 -15.48 26.50
N ASP A 184 -15.11 -14.19 26.34
CA ASP A 184 -16.40 -13.63 26.75
C ASP A 184 -17.44 -13.85 25.64
N VAL A 185 -17.85 -15.11 25.49
CA VAL A 185 -18.81 -15.51 24.44
C VAL A 185 -20.17 -14.82 24.63
N ASN A 186 -20.62 -14.62 25.88
CA ASN A 186 -21.90 -13.96 26.13
C ASN A 186 -21.86 -12.48 25.75
N GLY A 187 -20.82 -11.75 26.17
CA GLY A 187 -20.62 -10.36 25.76
C GLY A 187 -20.45 -10.22 24.25
N ALA A 188 -19.73 -11.15 23.61
CA ALA A 188 -19.61 -11.17 22.15
C ALA A 188 -20.97 -11.31 21.45
N MET A 189 -21.85 -12.18 21.93
CA MET A 189 -23.20 -12.35 21.37
C MET A 189 -24.03 -11.07 21.46
N GLU A 190 -24.00 -10.38 22.60
CA GLU A 190 -24.69 -9.09 22.78
C GLU A 190 -24.17 -8.02 21.80
N ILE A 191 -22.86 -7.99 21.58
CA ILE A 191 -22.26 -7.06 20.61
C ILE A 191 -22.63 -7.47 19.17
N TYR A 192 -22.56 -8.75 18.81
CA TYR A 192 -22.97 -9.22 17.48
C TYR A 192 -24.42 -8.85 17.18
N GLU A 193 -25.34 -9.06 18.14
CA GLU A 193 -26.75 -8.67 18.02
C GLU A 193 -26.89 -7.16 17.78
N ARG A 194 -26.21 -6.33 18.58
CA ARG A 194 -26.15 -4.88 18.40
C ARG A 194 -25.65 -4.49 17.01
N CYS A 195 -24.63 -5.16 16.48
CA CYS A 195 -24.11 -4.87 15.15
C CYS A 195 -25.13 -5.22 14.05
N VAL A 196 -25.85 -6.32 14.19
CA VAL A 196 -26.88 -6.76 13.25
C VAL A 196 -28.07 -5.80 13.25
N GLU A 197 -28.51 -5.36 14.43
CA GLU A 197 -29.64 -4.46 14.60
C GLU A 197 -29.36 -3.06 14.08
N ARG A 198 -28.20 -2.50 14.40
CA ARG A 198 -27.87 -1.10 14.11
C ARG A 198 -27.24 -0.90 12.75
N TYR A 199 -26.44 -1.86 12.29
CA TYR A 199 -25.57 -1.70 11.12
C TYR A 199 -25.82 -2.73 10.03
N ALA A 200 -26.74 -3.68 10.25
CA ALA A 200 -27.09 -4.72 9.28
C ALA A 200 -25.86 -5.53 8.79
N VAL A 201 -24.94 -5.85 9.71
CA VAL A 201 -23.71 -6.58 9.40
C VAL A 201 -24.02 -8.07 9.21
N ALA A 202 -23.93 -8.56 7.98
CA ALA A 202 -24.18 -9.96 7.66
C ALA A 202 -23.29 -10.89 8.49
N LEU A 203 -21.96 -10.71 8.49
CA LEU A 203 -21.02 -11.57 9.21
C LEU A 203 -21.35 -11.72 10.71
N SER A 204 -21.82 -10.65 11.37
CA SER A 204 -22.28 -10.72 12.77
C SER A 204 -23.52 -11.59 12.93
N ALA A 205 -24.46 -11.55 11.97
CA ALA A 205 -25.64 -12.42 12.00
C ALA A 205 -25.25 -13.90 11.82
N GLY A 206 -24.28 -14.19 10.94
CA GLY A 206 -23.74 -15.54 10.75
C GLY A 206 -23.11 -16.09 12.03
N ARG A 207 -22.15 -15.35 12.61
CA ARG A 207 -21.48 -15.75 13.87
C ARG A 207 -22.45 -15.89 15.03
N LEU A 208 -23.41 -14.97 15.17
CA LEU A 208 -24.44 -15.07 16.22
C LEU A 208 -25.33 -16.31 16.03
N GLY A 209 -25.70 -16.63 14.79
CA GLY A 209 -26.43 -17.86 14.45
C GLY A 209 -25.69 -19.13 14.86
N GLU A 210 -24.38 -19.19 14.61
CA GLU A 210 -23.52 -20.31 15.05
C GLU A 210 -23.48 -20.44 16.57
N LEU A 211 -23.19 -19.34 17.30
CA LEU A 211 -23.11 -19.35 18.76
C LEU A 211 -24.44 -19.73 19.43
N LEU A 212 -25.57 -19.29 18.86
CA LEU A 212 -26.91 -19.68 19.33
C LEU A 212 -27.18 -21.16 19.08
N ALA A 213 -26.74 -21.70 17.93
CA ALA A 213 -26.88 -23.12 17.64
C ALA A 213 -26.07 -23.98 18.63
N GLU A 214 -24.84 -23.56 18.96
CA GLU A 214 -23.99 -24.22 19.96
C GLU A 214 -24.62 -24.23 21.36
N LYS A 215 -25.35 -23.17 21.72
CA LYS A 215 -26.14 -23.09 22.95
C LYS A 215 -27.44 -23.90 22.92
N GLY A 216 -27.83 -24.43 21.77
CA GLY A 216 -29.10 -25.13 21.57
C GLY A 216 -30.31 -24.20 21.41
N GLU A 217 -30.11 -22.89 21.24
CA GLU A 217 -31.17 -21.91 20.96
C GLU A 217 -31.57 -21.93 19.48
N ARG A 218 -32.06 -23.10 19.02
CA ARG A 218 -32.28 -23.43 17.60
C ARG A 218 -33.14 -22.40 16.85
N GLU A 219 -34.25 -21.96 17.43
CA GLU A 219 -35.17 -21.01 16.77
C GLU A 219 -34.49 -19.66 16.48
N LYS A 220 -33.74 -19.13 17.46
CA LYS A 220 -33.01 -17.87 17.27
C LYS A 220 -31.84 -18.05 16.31
N ALA A 221 -31.16 -19.20 16.37
CA ALA A 221 -30.09 -19.53 15.43
C ALA A 221 -30.59 -19.48 13.98
N VAL A 222 -31.72 -20.12 13.68
CA VAL A 222 -32.38 -20.07 12.35
C VAL A 222 -32.66 -18.62 11.95
N SER A 223 -33.26 -17.81 12.81
CA SER A 223 -33.59 -16.42 12.49
C SER A 223 -32.36 -15.57 12.13
N TYR A 224 -31.25 -15.73 12.86
CA TYR A 224 -30.01 -14.99 12.57
C TYR A 224 -29.29 -15.52 11.32
N LEU A 225 -29.34 -16.83 11.05
CA LEU A 225 -28.84 -17.41 9.81
C LEU A 225 -29.66 -16.94 8.58
N GLU A 226 -30.98 -16.86 8.68
CA GLU A 226 -31.82 -16.26 7.62
C GLU A 226 -31.42 -14.80 7.36
N ARG A 227 -31.17 -14.04 8.43
CA ARG A 227 -30.73 -12.65 8.33
C ARG A 227 -29.36 -12.52 7.68
N TYR A 228 -28.42 -13.42 7.97
CA TYR A 228 -27.13 -13.51 7.28
C TYR A 228 -27.30 -13.64 5.77
N PHE A 229 -28.13 -14.58 5.31
CA PHE A 229 -28.38 -14.78 3.88
C PHE A 229 -29.12 -13.60 3.23
N LEU A 230 -30.09 -13.01 3.93
CA LEU A 230 -30.85 -11.86 3.45
C LEU A 230 -29.96 -10.61 3.25
N LEU A 231 -28.95 -10.43 4.10
CA LEU A 231 -28.04 -9.28 4.07
C LEU A 231 -26.95 -9.38 2.99
N GLY A 232 -26.98 -10.40 2.14
CA GLY A 232 -26.01 -10.57 1.05
C GLY A 232 -24.72 -11.19 1.55
N ALA A 233 -24.84 -12.42 2.05
CA ALA A 233 -23.73 -13.20 2.60
C ALA A 233 -22.47 -13.18 1.70
N PRO A 234 -21.28 -12.85 2.23
CA PRO A 234 -20.05 -12.85 1.44
C PRO A 234 -19.73 -14.27 0.92
N GLU A 235 -19.13 -14.39 -0.26
CA GLU A 235 -19.01 -15.68 -0.98
C GLU A 235 -18.19 -16.75 -0.22
N GLY A 236 -17.32 -16.36 0.71
CA GLY A 236 -16.56 -17.27 1.57
C GLY A 236 -17.37 -17.75 2.79
N GLU A 237 -17.19 -19.02 3.18
CA GLU A 237 -17.80 -19.66 4.37
C GLU A 237 -19.32 -19.96 4.30
N ASN A 238 -20.00 -19.60 3.21
CA ASN A 238 -21.44 -19.85 3.02
C ASN A 238 -21.87 -21.32 3.15
N ALA A 239 -21.07 -22.27 2.65
CA ALA A 239 -21.47 -23.68 2.63
C ALA A 239 -21.63 -24.26 4.05
N ALA A 240 -20.72 -23.92 4.97
CA ALA A 240 -20.79 -24.40 6.34
C ALA A 240 -22.03 -23.86 7.08
N LEU A 241 -22.36 -22.57 6.86
CA LEU A 241 -23.55 -21.94 7.43
C LEU A 241 -24.84 -22.45 6.80
N GLN A 242 -24.84 -22.77 5.50
CA GLN A 242 -25.97 -23.42 4.82
C GLN A 242 -26.22 -24.83 5.36
N ASP A 243 -25.16 -25.62 5.54
CA ASP A 243 -25.24 -26.95 6.13
C ASP A 243 -25.74 -26.88 7.58
N LEU A 244 -25.21 -25.93 8.38
CA LEU A 244 -25.68 -25.69 9.73
C LEU A 244 -27.17 -25.34 9.74
N TYR A 245 -27.59 -24.40 8.90
CA TYR A 245 -28.97 -23.97 8.76
C TYR A 245 -29.91 -25.14 8.41
N ALA A 246 -29.55 -25.95 7.40
CA ALA A 246 -30.33 -27.11 6.99
C ALA A 246 -30.46 -28.15 8.12
N ARG A 247 -29.37 -28.47 8.82
CA ARG A 247 -29.39 -29.40 9.94
C ARG A 247 -30.31 -28.93 11.07
N ILE A 248 -30.23 -27.65 11.45
CA ILE A 248 -31.08 -27.12 12.52
C ILE A 248 -32.56 -27.22 12.13
N LEU A 249 -32.91 -26.91 10.88
CA LEU A 249 -34.28 -27.05 10.38
C LEU A 249 -34.78 -28.50 10.46
N GLU A 250 -33.99 -29.47 10.02
CA GLU A 250 -34.34 -30.90 10.12
C GLU A 250 -34.56 -31.33 11.56
N GLU A 251 -33.68 -30.93 12.48
CA GLU A 251 -33.81 -31.24 13.90
C GLU A 251 -35.07 -30.61 14.52
N THR A 252 -35.38 -29.35 14.18
CA THR A 252 -36.58 -28.68 14.68
C THR A 252 -37.87 -29.27 14.13
N ALA A 253 -37.86 -29.80 12.90
CA ALA A 253 -39.02 -30.45 12.29
C ALA A 253 -39.27 -31.87 12.85
N ALA A 254 -38.27 -32.48 13.48
CA ALA A 254 -38.34 -33.82 14.07
C ALA A 254 -38.76 -33.83 15.55
N MET A 255 -38.86 -32.66 16.20
CA MET A 255 -39.31 -32.48 17.59
C MET A 255 -40.82 -32.23 17.68
#